data_AF-A0A2K2VKF9-F1
#
_entry.id   AF-A0A2K2VKF9-F1
#
_cell.length_a   1.000
_cell.length_b   1.000
_cell.length_c   1.000
_cell.angle_alpha   90.00
_cell.angle_beta   90.00
_cell.angle_gamma   90.00
#
_symmetry.space_group_name_H-M   'P 1'
#
loop_
_entity.id
_entity.type
_entity.pdbx_description
1 polymer ?
#
loop_
_entity_poly.entity_id
_entity_poly.type
_entity_poly.pdbx_seq_one_letter_code
_entity_poly.pdbx_strand_id
1 'polypeptide(L)'
;MNIKIDFNKSGGLVPTIVQEYLTNEVLMLGYMNREALSLTLKTNIAHYFSRSKNRIWEKGEESGHVQKIMDIRFDCDRDTLLVIVEQIGKTACHTGAKSCFYRSFFYNGKIDKNLYASNEANLPTKYGKFKVKAYKDGCQEHLAIMSLNFFEIEAPILRIHSECLTGDTLGSLKCDCNNQLHLSLELIAKNGGFVIYHRQEGRNIGLLNKINAYSLQDKGFNTIEANLELGFKEDEREYGAVEFILKDLGVKKVKIITNNPQKIDFLELCGVEIVERIPAITPTNCHNEEYLSTKKNHMGHYL
;
A
#
# COMPACT_ATOMS: atom_id res chain seq x y z
N MET A 1 -35.11 16.55 10.14
CA MET A 1 -35.27 16.90 8.70
C MET A 1 -35.53 15.59 7.96
N ASN A 2 -36.71 15.39 7.37
CA ASN A 2 -36.98 14.21 6.54
C ASN A 2 -36.24 14.41 5.20
N ILE A 3 -35.00 13.93 5.12
CA ILE A 3 -34.22 13.95 3.89
C ILE A 3 -34.88 12.98 2.90
N LYS A 4 -35.22 13.47 1.71
CA LYS A 4 -35.89 12.69 0.67
C LYS A 4 -34.93 12.46 -0.50
N ILE A 5 -34.58 11.19 -0.71
CA ILE A 5 -33.83 10.69 -1.87
C ILE A 5 -34.75 10.68 -3.10
N ASP A 6 -34.22 11.09 -4.25
CA ASP A 6 -34.92 11.14 -5.53
C ASP A 6 -34.76 9.82 -6.30
N PHE A 7 -35.73 8.93 -6.12
CA PHE A 7 -35.78 7.66 -6.86
C PHE A 7 -36.33 7.82 -8.28
N ASN A 8 -36.86 8.99 -8.68
CA ASN A 8 -37.59 9.12 -9.94
C ASN A 8 -36.64 9.21 -11.14
N LYS A 9 -35.47 9.82 -10.97
CA LYS A 9 -34.49 10.02 -12.06
C LYS A 9 -33.91 8.72 -12.63
N SER A 10 -33.91 7.66 -11.83
CA SER A 10 -33.33 6.35 -12.20
C SER A 10 -34.37 5.23 -12.13
N GLY A 11 -35.62 5.52 -12.51
CA GLY A 11 -36.66 4.50 -12.72
C GLY A 11 -37.08 3.77 -11.44
N GLY A 12 -37.09 4.45 -10.29
CA GLY A 12 -37.41 3.87 -8.99
C GLY A 12 -36.21 3.31 -8.23
N LEU A 13 -35.02 3.38 -8.83
CA LEU A 13 -33.75 2.96 -8.23
C LEU A 13 -32.83 4.16 -8.01
N VAL A 14 -31.85 4.01 -7.13
CA VAL A 14 -30.71 4.93 -7.00
C VAL A 14 -29.41 4.14 -7.08
N PRO A 15 -28.42 4.60 -7.86
CA PRO A 15 -27.07 4.08 -7.79
C PRO A 15 -26.53 4.17 -6.36
N THR A 16 -25.85 3.12 -5.93
CA THR A 16 -25.32 3.03 -4.56
C THR A 16 -23.85 2.62 -4.63
N ILE A 17 -22.97 3.58 -4.39
CA ILE A 17 -21.54 3.36 -4.29
C ILE A 17 -21.26 2.81 -2.89
N VAL A 18 -20.57 1.70 -2.81
CA VAL A 18 -20.25 1.03 -1.54
C VAL A 18 -18.76 1.20 -1.28
N GLN A 19 -18.41 1.75 -0.13
CA GLN A 19 -17.01 2.05 0.25
C GLN A 19 -16.65 1.40 1.58
N GLU A 20 -15.48 0.78 1.65
CA GLU A 20 -14.93 0.23 2.89
C GLU A 20 -14.52 1.35 3.85
N TYR A 21 -15.01 1.27 5.09
CA TYR A 21 -14.80 2.26 6.14
C TYR A 21 -13.33 2.48 6.47
N LEU A 22 -12.54 1.40 6.58
CA LEU A 22 -11.14 1.51 7.02
C LEU A 22 -10.19 1.97 5.91
N THR A 23 -10.43 1.54 4.67
CA THR A 23 -9.49 1.75 3.56
C THR A 23 -9.93 2.81 2.57
N ASN A 24 -11.17 3.30 2.66
CA ASN A 24 -11.84 4.14 1.66
C ASN A 24 -11.90 3.48 0.27
N GLU A 25 -11.66 2.17 0.16
CA GLU A 25 -11.71 1.45 -1.09
C GLU A 25 -13.15 1.32 -1.57
N VAL A 26 -13.42 1.64 -2.84
CA VAL A 26 -14.73 1.39 -3.44
C VAL A 26 -14.89 -0.11 -3.68
N LEU A 27 -15.84 -0.73 -3.00
CA LEU A 27 -16.08 -2.16 -3.03
C LEU A 27 -16.99 -2.57 -4.18
N MET A 28 -18.10 -1.85 -4.41
CA MET A 28 -19.03 -2.19 -5.47
C MET A 28 -19.97 -1.03 -5.82
N LEU A 29 -20.64 -1.16 -6.97
CA LEU A 29 -21.83 -0.40 -7.31
C LEU A 29 -23.05 -1.31 -7.19
N GLY A 30 -23.93 -0.98 -6.27
CA GLY A 30 -25.26 -1.56 -6.15
C GLY A 30 -26.35 -0.60 -6.63
N TYR A 31 -27.60 -1.05 -6.57
CA TYR A 31 -28.77 -0.20 -6.75
C TYR A 31 -29.70 -0.44 -5.57
N MET A 32 -30.35 0.59 -5.07
CA MET A 32 -31.39 0.48 -4.05
C MET A 32 -32.69 1.05 -4.60
N ASN A 33 -33.81 0.37 -4.36
CA ASN A 33 -35.12 1.02 -4.43
C ASN A 33 -35.49 1.58 -3.04
N ARG A 34 -36.65 2.24 -2.93
CA ARG A 34 -37.10 2.83 -1.65
C ARG A 34 -37.15 1.82 -0.50
N GLU A 35 -37.61 0.61 -0.79
CA GLU A 35 -37.76 -0.46 0.19
C GLU A 35 -36.40 -1.01 0.64
N ALA A 36 -35.46 -1.25 -0.29
CA ALA A 36 -34.10 -1.69 0.03
C ALA A 36 -33.35 -0.68 0.91
N LEU A 37 -33.48 0.63 0.62
CA LEU A 37 -32.94 1.67 1.49
C LEU A 37 -33.58 1.64 2.89
N SER A 38 -34.91 1.49 2.95
CA SER A 38 -35.62 1.39 4.23
C SER A 38 -35.20 0.19 5.06
N LEU A 39 -34.98 -0.98 4.43
CA LEU A 39 -34.49 -2.18 5.10
C LEU A 39 -33.05 -1.99 5.57
N THR A 40 -32.20 -1.35 4.76
CA THR A 40 -30.82 -1.03 5.11
C THR A 40 -30.75 -0.17 6.37
N LEU A 41 -31.54 0.90 6.44
CA LEU A 41 -31.62 1.79 7.60
C LEU A 41 -32.17 1.08 8.84
N LYS A 42 -33.05 0.09 8.66
CA LYS A 42 -33.68 -0.65 9.77
C LYS A 42 -32.77 -1.72 10.36
N THR A 43 -32.01 -2.42 9.51
CA THR A 43 -31.21 -3.59 9.90
C THR A 43 -29.75 -3.26 10.17
N ASN A 44 -29.28 -2.08 9.73
CA ASN A 44 -27.85 -1.73 9.67
C ASN A 44 -27.03 -2.72 8.82
N ILE A 45 -27.66 -3.43 7.89
CA ILE A 45 -27.04 -4.31 6.91
C ILE A 45 -27.41 -3.83 5.52
N ALA A 46 -26.47 -3.80 4.58
CA ALA A 46 -26.74 -3.37 3.22
C ALA A 46 -27.72 -4.31 2.48
N HIS A 47 -28.86 -3.75 2.09
CA HIS A 47 -29.85 -4.39 1.22
C HIS A 47 -29.85 -3.70 -0.13
N TYR A 48 -29.84 -4.47 -1.21
CA TYR A 48 -29.82 -3.92 -2.56
C TYR A 48 -30.95 -4.51 -3.39
N PHE A 49 -31.29 -3.83 -4.47
CA PHE A 49 -32.26 -4.28 -5.45
C PHE A 49 -31.56 -4.94 -6.65
N SER A 50 -31.91 -6.19 -6.91
CA SER A 50 -31.49 -6.92 -8.10
C SER A 50 -32.24 -6.49 -9.32
N ARG A 51 -31.56 -5.83 -10.25
CA ARG A 51 -32.14 -5.52 -11.56
C ARG A 51 -32.36 -6.75 -12.43
N SER A 52 -31.54 -7.79 -12.27
CA SER A 52 -31.68 -9.05 -13.04
C SER A 52 -32.67 -10.02 -12.41
N LYS A 53 -32.67 -10.18 -11.08
CA LYS A 53 -33.60 -11.07 -10.37
C LYS A 53 -34.92 -10.37 -9.96
N ASN A 54 -35.04 -9.07 -10.21
CA ASN A 54 -36.18 -8.23 -9.83
C ASN A 54 -36.65 -8.41 -8.38
N ARG A 55 -35.71 -8.50 -7.43
CA ARG A 55 -35.96 -8.69 -6.00
C ARG A 55 -34.95 -7.94 -5.14
N ILE A 56 -35.32 -7.65 -3.89
CA ILE A 56 -34.36 -7.21 -2.88
C ILE A 56 -33.49 -8.40 -2.46
N TRP A 57 -32.20 -8.15 -2.26
CA TRP A 57 -31.26 -9.10 -1.67
C TRP A 57 -30.59 -8.45 -0.45
N GLU A 58 -30.43 -9.22 0.62
CA GLU A 58 -29.56 -8.85 1.74
C GLU A 58 -28.13 -9.27 1.39
N LYS A 59 -27.15 -8.36 1.48
CA LYS A 59 -25.77 -8.69 1.12
C LYS A 59 -25.19 -9.66 2.15
N GLY A 60 -24.87 -10.87 1.68
CA GLY A 60 -24.31 -11.93 2.50
C GLY A 60 -25.31 -13.00 2.93
N GLU A 61 -26.58 -12.92 2.51
CA GLU A 61 -27.63 -13.90 2.85
C GLU A 61 -27.24 -15.34 2.47
N GLU A 62 -26.56 -15.53 1.34
CA GLU A 62 -26.10 -16.83 0.84
C GLU A 62 -24.64 -17.14 1.22
N SER A 63 -23.77 -16.13 1.26
CA SER A 63 -22.31 -16.33 1.37
C SER A 63 -21.70 -16.02 2.74
N GLY A 64 -22.47 -15.41 3.65
CA GLY A 64 -21.97 -14.89 4.93
C GLY A 64 -21.09 -13.64 4.82
N HIS A 65 -20.83 -13.12 3.60
CA HIS A 65 -20.07 -11.88 3.41
C HIS A 65 -20.96 -10.65 3.52
N VAL A 66 -21.17 -10.20 4.76
CA VAL A 66 -22.10 -9.13 5.15
C VAL A 66 -21.47 -7.75 5.06
N GLN A 67 -22.25 -6.72 4.75
CA GLN A 67 -21.83 -5.33 4.76
C GLN A 67 -22.60 -4.57 5.85
N LYS A 68 -21.93 -4.27 6.96
CA LYS A 68 -22.52 -3.52 8.08
C LYS A 68 -22.43 -2.02 7.80
N ILE A 69 -23.52 -1.29 8.00
CA ILE A 69 -23.59 0.14 7.70
C ILE A 69 -22.85 0.96 8.77
N MET A 70 -21.91 1.79 8.32
CA MET A 70 -21.22 2.78 9.15
C MET A 70 -21.76 4.20 8.90
N ASP A 71 -22.06 4.53 7.64
CA ASP A 71 -22.62 5.83 7.24
C ASP A 71 -23.34 5.68 5.89
N ILE A 72 -24.33 6.54 5.63
CA ILE A 72 -24.99 6.68 4.32
C ILE A 72 -25.06 8.16 3.97
N ARG A 73 -24.37 8.52 2.91
CA ARG A 73 -24.36 9.87 2.34
C ARG A 73 -25.09 9.89 1.01
N PHE A 74 -25.48 11.08 0.59
CA PHE A 74 -26.11 11.34 -0.69
C PHE A 74 -25.43 12.55 -1.35
N ASP A 75 -25.48 12.60 -2.67
CA ASP A 75 -24.94 13.71 -3.46
C ASP A 75 -25.83 14.96 -3.43
N CYS A 76 -25.43 16.01 -4.16
CA CYS A 76 -26.07 17.32 -4.08
C CYS A 76 -27.51 17.33 -4.60
N ASP A 77 -27.82 16.49 -5.58
CA ASP A 77 -29.15 16.34 -6.18
C ASP A 77 -29.90 15.08 -5.73
N ARG A 78 -29.30 14.31 -4.82
CA ARG A 78 -29.92 13.25 -3.99
C ARG A 78 -30.42 12.07 -4.81
N ASP A 79 -29.77 11.75 -5.91
CA ASP A 79 -30.10 10.60 -6.74
C ASP A 79 -29.06 9.47 -6.65
N THR A 80 -27.94 9.72 -5.95
CA THR A 80 -26.90 8.72 -5.69
C THR A 80 -26.60 8.60 -4.20
N LEU A 81 -26.34 7.37 -3.75
CA LEU A 81 -25.92 7.08 -2.38
C LEU A 81 -24.46 6.67 -2.33
N LEU A 82 -23.75 7.15 -1.31
CA LEU A 82 -22.48 6.60 -0.84
C LEU A 82 -22.72 5.88 0.48
N VAL A 83 -22.67 4.55 0.44
CA VAL A 83 -22.89 3.67 1.59
C VAL A 83 -21.53 3.21 2.09
N ILE A 84 -21.13 3.72 3.24
CA ILE A 84 -19.86 3.38 3.89
C ILE A 84 -20.12 2.20 4.81
N VAL A 85 -19.35 1.13 4.62
CA VAL A 85 -19.58 -0.16 5.27
C VAL A 85 -18.32 -0.71 5.92
N GLU A 86 -18.49 -1.47 6.98
CA GLU A 86 -17.52 -2.46 7.41
C GLU A 86 -17.84 -3.78 6.68
N GLN A 87 -16.94 -4.22 5.79
CA GLN A 87 -17.09 -5.50 5.10
C GLN A 87 -16.71 -6.66 6.04
N ILE A 88 -17.71 -7.45 6.44
CA ILE A 88 -17.49 -8.70 7.17
C ILE A 88 -17.28 -9.84 6.17
N GLY A 89 -16.19 -10.56 6.34
CA GLY A 89 -15.72 -11.59 5.39
C GLY A 89 -14.79 -11.02 4.31
N LYS A 90 -14.24 -11.91 3.46
CA LYS A 90 -13.07 -11.57 2.62
C LYS A 90 -13.42 -10.84 1.31
N THR A 91 -14.68 -10.85 0.88
CA THR A 91 -15.03 -10.50 -0.51
C THR A 91 -16.35 -9.72 -0.62
N ALA A 92 -16.36 -8.63 -1.38
CA ALA A 92 -17.60 -7.96 -1.80
C ALA A 92 -18.13 -8.52 -3.12
N CYS A 93 -17.24 -9.02 -3.99
CA CYS A 93 -17.59 -9.50 -5.33
C CYS A 93 -17.93 -10.99 -5.33
N HIS A 94 -18.88 -11.40 -6.17
CA HIS A 94 -19.25 -12.80 -6.39
C HIS A 94 -18.12 -13.66 -6.99
N THR A 95 -17.08 -13.02 -7.57
CA THR A 95 -15.89 -13.71 -8.10
C THR A 95 -14.89 -14.10 -7.01
N GLY A 96 -15.13 -13.70 -5.77
CA GLY A 96 -14.18 -13.83 -4.67
C GLY A 96 -13.17 -12.68 -4.57
N ALA A 97 -13.28 -11.65 -5.42
CA ALA A 97 -12.47 -10.44 -5.29
C ALA A 97 -12.98 -9.54 -4.14
N LYS A 98 -12.05 -8.82 -3.50
CA LYS A 98 -12.38 -7.84 -2.45
C LYS A 98 -13.34 -6.76 -2.96
N SER A 99 -13.08 -6.23 -4.17
CA SER A 99 -13.90 -5.23 -4.86
C SER A 99 -14.38 -5.74 -6.21
N CYS A 100 -15.55 -5.29 -6.68
CA CYS A 100 -16.03 -5.46 -8.05
C CYS A 100 -15.17 -4.70 -9.08
N PHE A 101 -14.38 -3.72 -8.65
CA PHE A 101 -13.53 -2.89 -9.50
C PHE A 101 -12.09 -3.42 -9.60
N TYR A 102 -11.90 -4.73 -9.39
CA TYR A 102 -10.59 -5.38 -9.42
C TYR A 102 -9.98 -5.54 -10.83
N ARG A 103 -10.77 -5.33 -11.89
CA ARG A 103 -10.29 -5.39 -13.28
C ARG A 103 -10.07 -3.98 -13.82
N SER A 104 -8.97 -3.78 -14.52
CA SER A 104 -8.64 -2.52 -15.19
C SER A 104 -8.41 -2.75 -16.67
N PHE A 105 -8.94 -1.87 -17.52
CA PHE A 105 -8.61 -1.82 -18.96
C PHE A 105 -7.12 -1.52 -19.22
N PHE A 106 -6.42 -1.07 -18.19
CA PHE A 106 -5.03 -0.62 -18.25
C PHE A 106 -4.10 -1.50 -17.43
N TYR A 107 -4.56 -2.70 -17.06
CA TYR A 107 -3.75 -3.67 -16.33
C TYR A 107 -2.53 -4.13 -17.14
N ASN A 108 -2.62 -4.15 -18.49
CA ASN A 108 -1.53 -4.47 -19.42
C ASN A 108 -1.27 -3.37 -20.47
N GLY A 109 -1.91 -2.21 -20.35
CA GLY A 109 -1.74 -1.07 -21.24
C GLY A 109 -1.47 0.16 -20.40
N LYS A 110 -0.38 0.87 -20.67
CA LYS A 110 -0.03 2.14 -20.01
C LYS A 110 -1.22 3.10 -20.03
N ILE A 111 -2.07 3.13 -19.00
CA ILE A 111 -2.28 4.43 -18.37
C ILE A 111 -0.91 4.72 -17.77
N ASP A 112 -0.26 5.79 -18.21
CA ASP A 112 0.77 6.39 -17.40
C ASP A 112 0.15 6.58 -16.02
N LYS A 113 0.50 5.69 -15.07
CA LYS A 113 0.25 5.94 -13.65
C LYS A 113 0.67 7.40 -13.48
N ASN A 114 -0.26 8.22 -12.99
CA ASN A 114 -0.08 9.65 -12.76
C ASN A 114 0.97 9.84 -11.64
N LEU A 115 2.19 9.39 -11.93
CA LEU A 115 3.38 9.51 -11.13
C LEU A 115 3.91 10.90 -11.40
N TYR A 116 3.69 11.79 -10.44
CA TYR A 116 4.14 13.16 -10.53
C TYR A 116 5.37 13.33 -9.68
N ALA A 117 6.42 13.90 -10.26
CA ALA A 117 7.60 14.29 -9.50
C ALA A 117 7.48 15.76 -9.08
N SER A 118 7.93 16.08 -7.86
CA SER A 118 8.08 17.46 -7.41
C SER A 118 9.30 18.12 -8.07
N ASN A 119 9.45 19.43 -7.85
CA ASN A 119 10.76 20.08 -7.97
C ASN A 119 11.73 19.55 -6.90
N GLU A 120 13.02 19.75 -7.12
CA GLU A 120 14.05 19.42 -6.13
C GLU A 120 14.15 20.46 -5.01
N ALA A 121 14.49 20.01 -3.80
CA ALA A 121 14.78 20.87 -2.66
C ALA A 121 16.09 20.46 -1.96
N ASN A 122 16.72 21.39 -1.24
CA ASN A 122 17.85 21.09 -0.37
C ASN A 122 17.37 20.53 0.96
N LEU A 123 18.00 19.46 1.45
CA LEU A 123 17.73 18.87 2.75
C LEU A 123 19.04 18.73 3.56
N PRO A 124 19.36 19.69 4.44
CA PRO A 124 20.46 19.53 5.39
C PRO A 124 20.05 18.54 6.48
N THR A 125 20.93 17.58 6.78
CA THR A 125 20.71 16.56 7.82
C THR A 125 21.97 16.37 8.66
N LYS A 126 21.87 15.61 9.76
CA LYS A 126 23.04 15.19 10.55
C LYS A 126 24.02 14.28 9.79
N TYR A 127 23.59 13.66 8.69
CA TYR A 127 24.42 12.79 7.85
C TYR A 127 25.17 13.56 6.75
N GLY A 128 24.67 14.73 6.38
CA GLY A 128 25.18 15.50 5.26
C GLY A 128 24.11 16.39 4.63
N LYS A 129 24.50 17.09 3.57
CA LYS A 129 23.60 17.90 2.74
C LYS A 129 23.13 17.06 1.55
N PHE A 130 21.82 17.06 1.31
CA PHE A 130 21.21 16.31 0.22
C PHE A 130 20.36 17.20 -0.67
N LYS A 131 20.08 16.69 -1.88
CA LYS A 131 18.92 17.07 -2.69
C LYS A 131 17.81 16.06 -2.46
N VAL A 132 16.57 16.53 -2.46
CA VAL A 132 15.40 15.64 -2.37
C VAL A 132 14.39 15.95 -3.46
N LYS A 133 13.72 14.90 -3.95
CA LYS A 133 12.64 14.98 -4.93
C LYS A 133 11.53 14.02 -4.52
N ALA A 134 10.31 14.51 -4.39
CA ALA A 134 9.14 13.73 -3.99
C ALA A 134 8.41 13.20 -5.22
N TYR A 135 7.76 12.04 -5.08
CA TYR A 135 7.02 11.38 -6.16
C TYR A 135 5.65 10.93 -5.67
N LYS A 136 4.57 11.40 -6.29
CA LYS A 136 3.19 11.02 -5.96
C LYS A 136 2.79 9.79 -6.76
N ASP A 137 2.50 8.66 -6.12
CA ASP A 137 1.93 7.45 -6.74
C ASP A 137 0.51 7.21 -6.20
N GLY A 138 -0.50 7.69 -6.92
CA GLY A 138 -1.89 7.64 -6.47
C GLY A 138 -2.06 8.39 -5.15
N CYS A 139 -2.32 7.67 -4.06
CA CYS A 139 -2.43 8.26 -2.71
C CYS A 139 -1.10 8.28 -1.95
N GLN A 140 -0.10 7.52 -2.38
CA GLN A 140 1.21 7.43 -1.73
C GLN A 140 2.16 8.51 -2.23
N GLU A 141 3.15 8.86 -1.41
CA GLU A 141 4.22 9.81 -1.74
C GLU A 141 5.54 9.18 -1.38
N HIS A 142 6.48 9.10 -2.32
CA HIS A 142 7.81 8.57 -2.12
C HIS A 142 8.84 9.69 -2.17
N LEU A 143 10.06 9.42 -1.69
CA LEU A 143 11.12 10.44 -1.66
C LEU A 143 12.43 9.85 -2.19
N ALA A 144 13.04 10.50 -3.18
CA ALA A 144 14.44 10.30 -3.49
C ALA A 144 15.29 11.27 -2.65
N ILE A 145 16.30 10.74 -1.96
CA ILE A 145 17.28 11.51 -1.19
C ILE A 145 18.63 11.30 -1.83
N MET A 146 19.20 12.34 -2.45
CA MET A 146 20.35 12.28 -3.33
C MET A 146 21.51 13.08 -2.76
N SER A 147 22.73 12.57 -2.87
CA SER A 147 23.94 13.35 -2.60
C SER A 147 24.03 14.55 -3.55
N LEU A 148 24.72 15.62 -3.14
CA LEU A 148 24.81 16.83 -3.97
C LEU A 148 25.48 16.59 -5.34
N ASN A 149 26.40 15.64 -5.40
CA ASN A 149 27.12 15.23 -6.62
C ASN A 149 26.43 14.07 -7.37
N PHE A 150 25.19 13.71 -7.04
CA PHE A 150 24.51 12.54 -7.59
C PHE A 150 24.57 12.45 -9.12
N PHE A 151 24.28 13.55 -9.82
CA PHE A 151 24.25 13.60 -11.29
C PHE A 151 25.64 13.50 -11.96
N GLU A 152 26.72 13.58 -11.18
CA GLU A 152 28.10 13.47 -11.67
C GLU A 152 28.63 12.03 -11.59
N ILE A 153 27.88 11.11 -10.98
CA ILE A 153 28.32 9.74 -10.71
C ILE A 153 27.70 8.78 -11.71
N GLU A 154 28.53 8.03 -12.43
CA GLU A 154 28.06 7.05 -13.41
C GLU A 154 27.32 5.87 -12.77
N ALA A 155 27.84 5.35 -11.65
CA ALA A 155 27.27 4.23 -10.89
C ALA A 155 27.06 4.62 -9.41
N PRO A 156 26.04 5.45 -9.11
CA PRO A 156 25.75 5.89 -7.74
C PRO A 156 25.40 4.72 -6.82
N ILE A 157 25.71 4.89 -5.52
CA ILE A 157 25.20 3.96 -4.50
C ILE A 157 23.68 4.11 -4.41
N LEU A 158 22.95 3.00 -4.47
CA LEU A 158 21.50 2.97 -4.34
C LEU A 158 21.07 2.17 -3.11
N ARG A 159 20.17 2.76 -2.32
CA ARG A 159 19.37 2.05 -1.34
C ARG A 159 17.89 2.21 -1.65
N ILE A 160 17.18 1.11 -1.93
CA ILE A 160 15.71 1.09 -1.90
C ILE A 160 15.29 0.78 -0.47
N HIS A 161 14.79 1.77 0.27
CA HIS A 161 14.36 1.62 1.66
C HIS A 161 12.84 1.56 1.74
N SER A 162 12.28 0.45 2.23
CA SER A 162 10.84 0.38 2.51
C SER A 162 10.56 1.08 3.84
N GLU A 163 9.63 2.01 3.86
CA GLU A 163 9.22 2.77 5.05
C GLU A 163 8.90 1.84 6.23
N CYS A 164 9.41 2.22 7.39
CA CYS A 164 9.14 1.54 8.65
C CYS A 164 9.12 2.58 9.77
N LEU A 165 7.98 3.20 10.05
CA LEU A 165 7.82 4.27 11.05
C LEU A 165 8.40 3.87 12.42
N THR A 166 8.07 2.66 12.87
CA THR A 166 8.52 2.14 14.16
C THR A 166 10.05 2.04 14.24
N GLY A 167 10.71 1.62 13.17
CA GLY A 167 12.18 1.60 13.10
C GLY A 167 12.73 3.00 12.85
N ASP A 168 12.42 3.57 11.70
CA ASP A 168 13.04 4.76 11.13
C ASP A 168 12.90 5.99 12.04
N THR A 169 11.78 6.13 12.76
CA THR A 169 11.50 7.31 13.59
C THR A 169 11.46 7.01 15.09
N LEU A 170 10.88 5.88 15.51
CA LEU A 170 10.65 5.58 16.93
C LEU A 170 11.77 4.76 17.59
N GLY A 171 12.79 4.34 16.83
CA GLY A 171 13.93 3.59 17.38
C GLY A 171 13.60 2.16 17.80
N SER A 172 12.60 1.53 17.18
CA SER A 172 12.23 0.14 17.48
C SER A 172 13.40 -0.82 17.30
N LEU A 173 13.63 -1.65 18.31
CA LEU A 173 14.62 -2.73 18.30
C LEU A 173 14.11 -4.01 17.63
N LYS A 174 12.80 -4.12 17.37
CA LYS A 174 12.17 -5.31 16.73
C LYS A 174 12.57 -5.50 15.25
N CYS A 175 13.25 -4.53 14.64
CA CYS A 175 13.69 -4.62 13.24
C CYS A 175 15.03 -3.89 13.04
N ASP A 176 15.66 -4.14 11.89
CA ASP A 176 16.93 -3.54 11.46
C ASP A 176 16.76 -2.32 10.53
N CYS A 177 15.52 -1.89 10.26
CA CYS A 177 15.22 -0.84 9.28
C CYS A 177 15.94 0.48 9.56
N ASN A 178 15.93 0.92 10.83
CA ASN A 178 16.57 2.16 11.26
C ASN A 178 18.07 2.17 10.94
N ASN A 179 18.77 1.12 11.38
CA ASN A 179 20.21 0.96 11.19
C ASN A 179 20.56 0.93 9.69
N GLN A 180 19.75 0.25 8.87
CA GLN A 180 19.97 0.20 7.43
C GLN A 180 19.76 1.56 6.74
N LEU A 181 18.77 2.35 7.16
CA LEU A 181 18.55 3.69 6.64
C LEU A 181 19.72 4.62 7.00
N HIS A 182 20.14 4.61 8.27
CA HIS A 182 21.24 5.44 8.76
C HIS A 182 22.56 5.11 8.08
N LEU A 183 22.93 3.82 8.01
CA LEU A 183 24.10 3.36 7.27
C LEU A 183 24.08 3.82 5.81
N SER A 184 22.92 3.72 5.15
CA SER A 184 22.78 4.13 3.75
C SER A 184 22.97 5.64 3.58
N LEU A 185 22.37 6.46 4.44
CA LEU A 185 22.52 7.92 4.41
C LEU A 185 23.96 8.36 4.65
N GLU A 186 24.68 7.72 5.59
CA GLU A 186 26.10 7.97 5.82
C GLU A 186 26.96 7.60 4.60
N LEU A 187 26.70 6.43 4.01
CA LEU A 187 27.44 5.96 2.84
C LEU A 187 27.24 6.87 1.63
N ILE A 188 26.00 7.27 1.32
CA ILE A 188 25.74 8.16 0.18
C ILE A 188 26.23 9.59 0.42
N ALA A 189 26.27 10.06 1.67
CA ALA A 189 26.83 11.36 1.98
C ALA A 189 28.34 11.41 1.71
N LYS A 190 29.05 10.32 2.01
CA LYS A 190 30.50 10.23 1.84
C LYS A 190 30.94 9.89 0.42
N ASN A 191 30.27 8.91 -0.21
CA ASN A 191 30.72 8.32 -1.47
C ASN A 191 29.85 8.74 -2.67
N GLY A 192 28.76 9.45 -2.39
CA GLY A 192 27.76 9.82 -3.39
C GLY A 192 26.78 8.68 -3.69
N GLY A 193 25.55 9.06 -4.02
CA GLY A 193 24.47 8.12 -4.27
C GLY A 193 23.10 8.65 -3.86
N PHE A 194 22.16 7.75 -3.68
CA PHE A 194 20.79 8.09 -3.35
C PHE A 194 20.05 6.97 -2.60
N VAL A 195 19.07 7.40 -1.79
CA VAL A 195 18.09 6.53 -1.13
C VAL A 195 16.72 6.79 -1.74
N ILE A 196 16.03 5.73 -2.16
CA ILE A 196 14.61 5.77 -2.48
C ILE A 196 13.87 5.37 -1.20
N TYR A 197 13.24 6.34 -0.53
CA TYR A 197 12.35 6.10 0.60
C TYR A 197 10.96 5.72 0.07
N HIS A 198 10.75 4.42 -0.06
CA HIS A 198 9.57 3.79 -0.62
C HIS A 198 8.49 3.61 0.45
N ARG A 199 7.54 4.56 0.48
CA ARG A 199 6.42 4.66 1.44
C ARG A 199 5.33 3.59 1.31
N GLN A 200 5.74 2.34 1.50
CA GLN A 200 4.88 1.16 1.62
C GLN A 200 5.13 0.45 2.97
N GLU A 201 4.63 1.06 4.04
CA GLU A 201 4.73 0.55 5.41
C GLU A 201 4.21 -0.89 5.56
N GLY A 202 4.90 -1.70 6.36
CA GLY A 202 4.49 -3.06 6.68
C GLY A 202 4.46 -4.02 5.49
N ARG A 203 5.26 -3.78 4.43
CA ARG A 203 5.12 -4.48 3.13
C ARG A 203 3.79 -4.19 2.45
N ASN A 204 3.39 -2.92 2.50
CA ASN A 204 2.17 -2.39 1.89
C ASN A 204 0.85 -2.82 2.57
N ILE A 205 0.89 -3.49 3.73
CA ILE A 205 -0.32 -3.74 4.56
C ILE A 205 -0.70 -2.52 5.42
N GLY A 206 0.21 -1.53 5.54
CA GLY A 206 0.01 -0.31 6.30
C GLY A 206 0.33 -0.44 7.80
N LEU A 207 0.42 0.71 8.48
CA LEU A 207 0.84 0.79 9.88
C LEU A 207 -0.13 0.06 10.83
N LEU A 208 -1.44 0.25 10.65
CA LEU A 208 -2.46 -0.36 11.50
C LEU A 208 -2.32 -1.89 11.51
N ASN A 209 -2.23 -2.51 10.33
CA ASN A 209 -2.12 -3.95 10.21
C ASN A 209 -0.75 -4.46 10.68
N LYS A 210 0.32 -3.69 10.51
CA LYS A 210 1.62 -4.00 11.10
C LYS A 210 1.56 -4.07 12.63
N ILE A 211 0.86 -3.14 13.28
CA ILE A 211 0.69 -3.17 14.74
C ILE A 211 -0.19 -4.36 15.17
N ASN A 212 -1.24 -4.68 14.41
CA ASN A 212 -2.03 -5.90 14.64
C ASN A 212 -1.17 -7.17 14.49
N ALA A 213 -0.29 -7.22 13.49
CA ALA A 213 0.64 -8.32 13.30
C ALA A 213 1.63 -8.43 14.47
N TYR A 214 2.14 -7.31 14.99
CA TYR A 214 2.94 -7.31 16.22
C TYR A 214 2.13 -7.82 17.43
N SER A 215 0.86 -7.46 17.56
CA SER A 215 0.00 -7.97 18.64
C SER A 215 -0.20 -9.49 18.55
N LEU A 216 -0.25 -10.07 17.35
CA LEU A 216 -0.26 -11.52 17.15
C LEU A 216 1.10 -12.15 17.46
N GLN A 217 2.20 -11.52 17.06
CA GLN A 217 3.56 -11.99 17.37
C GLN A 217 3.84 -12.00 18.87
N ASP A 218 3.37 -10.99 19.61
CA ASP A 218 3.47 -10.94 21.08
C ASP A 218 2.67 -12.08 21.75
N LYS A 219 1.79 -12.77 21.01
CA LYS A 219 1.08 -13.99 21.44
C LYS A 219 1.74 -15.29 20.93
N GLY A 220 2.90 -15.20 20.27
CA GLY A 220 3.69 -16.35 19.82
C GLY A 220 3.57 -16.71 18.34
N PHE A 221 2.85 -15.91 17.53
CA PHE A 221 2.79 -16.13 16.08
C PHE A 221 4.08 -15.70 15.41
N ASN A 222 4.54 -16.41 14.39
CA ASN A 222 5.63 -15.90 13.56
C ASN A 222 5.12 -14.82 12.57
N THR A 223 6.04 -14.18 11.86
CA THR A 223 5.69 -13.07 10.95
C THR A 223 4.76 -13.49 9.81
N ILE A 224 4.91 -14.70 9.29
CA ILE A 224 4.11 -15.21 8.17
C ILE A 224 2.70 -15.56 8.67
N GLU A 225 2.60 -16.29 9.78
CA GLU A 225 1.33 -16.66 10.41
C GLU A 225 0.50 -15.43 10.78
N ALA A 226 1.13 -14.40 11.35
CA ALA A 226 0.45 -13.17 11.70
C ALA A 226 -0.16 -12.46 10.48
N ASN A 227 0.54 -12.44 9.34
CA ASN A 227 0.02 -11.84 8.11
C ASN A 227 -1.12 -12.66 7.49
N LEU A 228 -0.98 -13.99 7.50
CA LEU A 228 -2.02 -14.91 6.99
C LEU A 228 -3.32 -14.81 7.81
N GLU A 229 -3.19 -14.71 9.14
CA GLU A 229 -4.32 -14.53 10.06
C GLU A 229 -5.06 -13.21 9.78
N LEU A 230 -4.31 -12.15 9.46
CA LEU A 230 -4.85 -10.85 9.05
C LEU A 230 -5.36 -10.82 7.59
N GLY A 231 -5.22 -11.92 6.85
CA GLY A 231 -5.73 -12.06 5.48
C GLY A 231 -4.85 -11.44 4.39
N PHE A 232 -3.58 -11.15 4.68
CA PHE A 232 -2.60 -10.61 3.73
C PHE A 232 -1.66 -11.69 3.20
N LYS A 233 -1.09 -11.46 2.01
CA LYS A 233 0.09 -12.24 1.55
C LYS A 233 1.31 -11.90 2.42
N GLU A 234 2.37 -12.67 2.22
CA GLU A 234 3.65 -12.43 2.88
C GLU A 234 4.26 -11.05 2.52
N ASP A 235 4.04 -10.59 1.28
CA ASP A 235 4.51 -9.32 0.73
C ASP A 235 3.54 -8.80 -0.34
N GLU A 236 3.02 -7.59 -0.19
CA GLU A 236 2.10 -6.92 -1.13
C GLU A 236 2.73 -5.66 -1.75
N ARG A 237 4.07 -5.56 -1.71
CA ARG A 237 4.77 -4.38 -2.26
C ARG A 237 4.71 -4.33 -3.78
N GLU A 238 4.43 -3.14 -4.30
CA GLU A 238 4.54 -2.81 -5.72
C GLU A 238 5.74 -1.89 -5.95
N TYR A 239 6.60 -2.22 -6.92
CA TYR A 239 7.81 -1.44 -7.19
C TYR A 239 7.69 -0.48 -8.38
N GLY A 240 6.50 -0.28 -8.94
CA GLY A 240 6.29 0.60 -10.10
C GLY A 240 6.76 2.05 -9.88
N ALA A 241 6.57 2.59 -8.67
CA ALA A 241 7.11 3.90 -8.31
C ALA A 241 8.64 3.93 -8.33
N VAL A 242 9.31 2.86 -7.93
CA VAL A 242 10.78 2.75 -7.94
C VAL A 242 11.30 2.78 -9.38
N GLU A 243 10.67 2.03 -10.29
CA GLU A 243 11.01 2.07 -11.73
C GLU A 243 10.88 3.49 -12.30
N PHE A 244 9.80 4.19 -11.96
CA PHE A 244 9.58 5.57 -12.40
C PHE A 244 10.64 6.52 -11.87
N ILE A 245 10.99 6.42 -10.59
CA ILE A 245 12.04 7.24 -9.96
C ILE A 245 13.39 7.01 -10.65
N LEU A 246 13.75 5.75 -10.92
CA LEU A 246 15.00 5.41 -11.60
C LEU A 246 15.07 6.03 -13.01
N LYS A 247 13.96 5.96 -13.76
CA LYS A 247 13.85 6.56 -15.10
C LYS A 247 13.90 8.09 -15.08
N ASP A 248 13.16 8.72 -14.18
CA ASP A 248 13.13 10.18 -14.02
C ASP A 248 14.50 10.74 -13.60
N LEU A 249 15.23 10.01 -12.74
CA LEU A 249 16.61 10.38 -12.35
C LEU A 249 17.67 9.97 -13.39
N GLY A 250 17.29 9.31 -14.49
CA GLY A 250 18.22 8.91 -15.56
C GLY A 250 19.22 7.83 -15.16
N VAL A 251 18.90 7.00 -14.16
CA VAL A 251 19.82 6.00 -13.60
C VAL A 251 19.93 4.80 -14.55
N LYS A 252 21.18 4.46 -14.91
CA LYS A 252 21.49 3.30 -15.76
C LYS A 252 22.35 2.24 -15.07
N LYS A 253 23.19 2.66 -14.12
CA LYS A 253 24.09 1.78 -13.36
C LYS A 253 24.02 2.12 -11.88
N VAL A 254 24.17 1.13 -11.00
CA VAL A 254 24.17 1.36 -9.55
C VAL A 254 25.10 0.41 -8.79
N LYS A 255 25.50 0.83 -7.59
CA LYS A 255 26.01 -0.04 -6.53
C LYS A 255 24.92 -0.21 -5.48
N ILE A 256 24.26 -1.37 -5.41
CA ILE A 256 23.06 -1.55 -4.57
C ILE A 256 23.40 -2.01 -3.14
N ILE A 257 22.83 -1.33 -2.13
CA ILE A 257 22.84 -1.76 -0.73
C ILE A 257 21.62 -2.65 -0.45
N THR A 258 21.76 -3.97 -0.59
CA THR A 258 20.67 -4.92 -0.32
C THR A 258 21.15 -6.32 0.06
N ASN A 259 20.36 -6.96 0.93
CA ASN A 259 20.41 -8.40 1.20
C ASN A 259 19.19 -9.13 0.61
N ASN A 260 18.23 -8.41 0.04
CA ASN A 260 17.05 -9.00 -0.59
C ASN A 260 17.33 -9.25 -2.09
N PRO A 261 17.35 -10.52 -2.56
CA PRO A 261 17.55 -10.85 -3.97
C PRO A 261 16.45 -10.31 -4.89
N GLN A 262 15.20 -10.21 -4.43
CA GLN A 262 14.08 -9.70 -5.25
C GLN A 262 14.31 -8.26 -5.72
N LYS A 263 15.05 -7.46 -4.94
CA LYS A 263 15.41 -6.08 -5.34
C LYS A 263 16.48 -6.04 -6.43
N ILE A 264 17.32 -7.07 -6.49
CA ILE A 264 18.35 -7.24 -7.52
C ILE A 264 17.62 -7.59 -8.83
N ASP A 265 16.80 -8.65 -8.80
CA ASP A 265 16.02 -9.09 -9.95
C ASP A 265 15.14 -7.95 -10.50
N PHE A 266 14.50 -7.17 -9.62
CA PHE A 266 13.69 -6.04 -10.02
C PHE A 266 14.48 -4.95 -10.76
N LEU A 267 15.68 -4.61 -10.30
CA LEU A 267 16.52 -3.61 -10.98
C LEU A 267 17.00 -4.09 -12.35
N GLU A 268 17.36 -5.37 -12.47
CA GLU A 268 17.73 -5.97 -13.74
C GLU A 268 16.56 -5.94 -14.74
N LEU A 269 15.34 -6.23 -14.29
CA LEU A 269 14.11 -6.09 -15.09
C LEU A 269 13.84 -4.65 -15.52
N CYS A 270 14.23 -3.66 -14.72
CA CYS A 270 14.16 -2.24 -15.09
C CYS A 270 15.24 -1.82 -16.11
N GLY A 271 16.17 -2.71 -16.45
CA GLY A 271 17.30 -2.41 -17.33
C GLY A 271 18.42 -1.60 -16.65
N VAL A 272 18.50 -1.64 -15.31
CA VAL A 272 19.58 -1.00 -14.54
C VAL A 272 20.70 -2.00 -14.29
N GLU A 273 21.91 -1.67 -14.72
CA GLU A 273 23.10 -2.50 -14.50
C GLU A 273 23.55 -2.41 -13.03
N ILE A 274 23.72 -3.56 -12.38
CA ILE A 274 24.24 -3.64 -11.02
C ILE A 274 25.75 -3.88 -11.09
N VAL A 275 26.53 -2.83 -10.81
CA VAL A 275 28.00 -2.89 -10.86
C VAL A 275 28.57 -3.58 -9.63
N GLU A 276 27.91 -3.41 -8.48
CA GLU A 276 28.36 -3.92 -7.19
C GLU A 276 27.18 -4.14 -6.25
N ARG A 277 27.18 -5.23 -5.49
CA ARG A 277 26.26 -5.44 -4.36
C ARG A 277 27.00 -5.17 -3.06
N ILE A 278 26.52 -4.18 -2.31
CA ILE A 278 27.03 -3.84 -0.98
C ILE A 278 26.11 -4.51 0.07
N PRO A 279 26.62 -5.43 0.91
CA PRO A 279 25.82 -6.05 1.96
C PRO A 279 25.30 -5.02 2.97
N ALA A 280 24.02 -5.11 3.33
CA ALA A 280 23.40 -4.25 4.34
C ALA A 280 23.54 -4.88 5.74
N ILE A 281 24.78 -5.01 6.22
CA ILE A 281 25.07 -5.66 7.51
C ILE A 281 24.87 -4.67 8.64
N THR A 282 24.00 -5.00 9.60
CA THR A 282 23.76 -4.22 10.81
C THR A 282 23.89 -5.11 12.04
N PRO A 283 24.31 -4.56 13.21
CA PRO A 283 24.41 -5.35 14.44
C PRO A 283 23.07 -6.02 14.82
N THR A 284 23.14 -7.28 15.22
CA THR A 284 21.99 -8.04 15.74
C THR A 284 21.76 -7.73 17.23
N ASN A 285 20.53 -7.90 17.69
CA ASN A 285 20.17 -7.82 19.11
C ASN A 285 19.08 -8.86 19.43
N CYS A 286 18.86 -9.12 20.72
CA CYS A 286 17.92 -10.15 21.17
C CYS A 286 16.48 -9.96 20.69
N HIS A 287 16.06 -8.75 20.29
CA HIS A 287 14.71 -8.48 19.79
C HIS A 287 14.56 -8.68 18.27
N ASN A 288 15.65 -8.77 17.50
CA ASN A 288 15.60 -8.90 16.04
C ASN A 288 16.20 -10.19 15.49
N GLU A 289 16.72 -11.08 16.34
CA GLU A 289 17.28 -12.38 15.94
C GLU A 289 16.28 -13.24 15.15
N GLU A 290 15.07 -13.41 15.67
CA GLU A 290 14.01 -14.20 15.02
C GLU A 290 13.51 -13.56 13.72
N TYR A 291 13.47 -12.22 13.69
CA TYR A 291 13.12 -11.47 12.49
C TYR A 291 14.15 -11.65 11.36
N LEU A 292 15.45 -11.58 11.71
CA LEU A 292 16.54 -11.79 10.76
C LEU A 292 16.64 -13.25 10.32
N SER A 293 16.39 -14.21 11.23
CA SER A 293 16.35 -15.64 10.89
C SER A 293 15.21 -15.95 9.92
N THR A 294 14.04 -15.36 10.12
CA THR A 294 12.90 -15.48 9.20
C THR A 294 13.26 -14.95 7.81
N LYS A 295 13.88 -13.77 7.71
CA LYS A 295 14.36 -13.21 6.42
C LYS A 295 15.34 -14.13 5.71
N LYS A 296 16.26 -14.74 6.43
CA LYS A 296 17.28 -15.65 5.86
C LYS A 296 16.66 -16.96 5.39
N ASN A 297 15.95 -17.64 6.29
CA ASN A 297 15.51 -19.02 6.10
C ASN A 297 14.26 -19.13 5.22
N HIS A 298 13.35 -18.15 5.30
CA HIS A 298 12.06 -18.22 4.62
C HIS A 298 11.97 -17.26 3.42
N MET A 299 12.64 -16.11 3.47
CA MET A 299 12.60 -15.10 2.39
C MET A 299 13.84 -15.09 1.49
N GLY A 300 14.81 -15.98 1.72
CA GLY A 300 16.02 -16.11 0.88
C GLY A 300 16.99 -14.94 0.95
N HIS A 301 16.94 -14.11 1.99
CA HIS A 301 17.87 -12.97 2.13
C HIS A 301 19.31 -13.42 2.39
N TYR A 302 20.28 -12.72 1.77
CA TYR A 302 21.71 -12.91 1.96
C TYR A 302 22.20 -12.26 3.27
N LEU A 303 21.88 -12.90 4.41
CA LEU A 303 22.26 -12.49 5.77
C LEU A 303 23.35 -13.38 6.39
#